data_AF-A0A090VD63-F1
#
_entry.id   AF-A0A090VD63-F1
#
_cell.length_a   1.000
_cell.length_b   1.000
_cell.length_c   1.000
_cell.angle_alpha   90.00
_cell.angle_beta   90.00
_cell.angle_gamma   90.00
#
_symmetry.space_group_name_H-M   'P 1'
#
loop_
_entity.id
_entity.type
_entity.pdbx_description
1 polymer ?
#
loop_
_entity_poly.entity_id
_entity_poly.type
_entity_poly.pdbx_seq_one_letter_code
_entity_poly.pdbx_strand_id
1 'polypeptide(L)'
;MLKMKHLLLFFITIGLLSCNNEKILELPEINYSSISKIDDISAAYLFYNSEKDSIELNRKNLISTTNWLVNVDKRLSLKLAIPQITFLQNKKKNAGHKKEGAKNYFTCNDTSLKTLGFIEFTETVYHQKLVWNT
;
A
#
# COMPACT_ATOMS: atom_id res chain seq x y z
N MET A 1 -25.89 -36.66 28.78
CA MET A 1 -26.31 -35.36 28.21
C MET A 1 -25.34 -34.19 28.45
N LEU A 2 -24.67 -34.11 29.61
CA LEU A 2 -23.78 -32.98 29.95
C LEU A 2 -22.54 -32.84 29.02
N LYS A 3 -21.94 -33.96 28.58
CA LYS A 3 -20.76 -33.98 27.69
C LYS A 3 -20.97 -33.32 26.32
N MET A 4 -22.14 -33.49 25.69
CA MET A 4 -22.43 -32.84 24.39
C MET A 4 -22.64 -31.34 24.52
N LYS A 5 -23.21 -30.86 25.64
CA LYS A 5 -23.37 -29.43 25.92
C LYS A 5 -22.01 -28.72 26.07
N HIS A 6 -21.05 -29.35 26.73
CA HIS A 6 -19.69 -28.82 26.85
C HIS A 6 -18.92 -28.84 25.52
N LEU A 7 -19.12 -29.87 24.69
CA LEU A 7 -18.52 -29.94 23.36
C LEU A 7 -19.10 -28.85 22.43
N LEU A 8 -20.41 -28.62 22.49
CA LEU A 8 -21.07 -27.55 21.74
C LEU A 8 -20.54 -26.16 22.16
N LEU A 9 -20.38 -25.95 23.47
CA LEU A 9 -19.84 -24.71 24.02
C LEU A 9 -18.39 -24.46 23.55
N PHE A 10 -17.57 -25.51 23.48
CA PHE A 10 -16.20 -25.44 22.96
C PHE A 10 -16.16 -25.01 21.48
N PHE A 11 -17.02 -25.58 20.63
CA PHE A 11 -17.11 -25.17 19.22
C PHE A 11 -17.60 -23.73 19.05
N ILE A 12 -18.53 -23.27 19.89
CA ILE A 12 -18.99 -21.87 19.91
C ILE A 12 -17.85 -20.93 20.29
N THR A 13 -17.04 -21.27 21.29
CA THR A 13 -15.89 -20.43 21.69
C THR A 13 -14.81 -20.32 20.62
N ILE A 14 -14.58 -21.38 19.83
CA ILE A 14 -13.63 -21.34 18.71
C ILE A 14 -14.14 -20.47 17.56
N GLY A 15 -15.45 -20.50 17.28
CA GLY A 15 -16.06 -19.68 16.23
C GLY A 15 -16.00 -18.16 16.51
N LEU A 16 -15.97 -17.76 17.79
CA LEU A 16 -15.90 -16.34 18.20
C LEU A 16 -14.48 -15.73 18.15
N LEU A 17 -13.44 -16.54 17.92
CA LEU A 17 -12.05 -16.08 17.87
C LEU A 17 -11.56 -15.72 16.46
N SER A 18 -12.43 -15.75 15.44
CA SER A 18 -12.07 -15.31 14.10
C SER A 18 -12.06 -13.78 14.02
N CYS A 19 -10.99 -13.16 14.51
CA CYS A 19 -10.70 -11.75 14.27
C CYS A 19 -10.01 -11.63 12.90
N ASN A 20 -10.71 -11.07 11.91
CA ASN A 20 -10.15 -10.88 10.58
C ASN A 20 -9.20 -9.67 10.60
N ASN A 21 -7.89 -9.92 10.54
CA ASN A 21 -6.85 -8.89 10.51
C ASN A 21 -6.47 -8.48 9.07
N GLU A 22 -7.31 -8.83 8.09
CA GLU A 22 -7.09 -8.48 6.70
C GLU A 22 -7.14 -6.96 6.50
N LYS A 23 -6.06 -6.43 5.92
CA LYS A 23 -5.96 -5.01 5.57
C LYS A 23 -6.47 -4.82 4.16
N ILE A 24 -7.59 -4.15 4.03
CA ILE A 24 -8.19 -3.80 2.74
C ILE A 24 -7.71 -2.40 2.36
N LEU A 25 -7.25 -2.25 1.11
CA LEU A 25 -6.93 -0.96 0.51
C LEU A 25 -7.78 -0.80 -0.75
N GLU A 26 -8.47 0.34 -0.85
CA GLU A 26 -9.25 0.70 -2.03
C GLU A 26 -8.36 1.45 -3.03
N LEU A 27 -8.44 1.05 -4.30
CA LEU A 27 -7.72 1.71 -5.37
C LEU A 27 -8.51 2.94 -5.87
N PRO A 28 -7.83 4.04 -6.24
CA PRO A 28 -8.49 5.15 -6.90
C PRO A 28 -9.00 4.73 -8.27
N GLU A 29 -10.17 5.23 -8.65
CA GLU A 29 -10.75 4.98 -9.98
C GLU A 29 -10.29 6.04 -10.98
N ILE A 30 -9.94 5.58 -12.19
CA ILE A 30 -9.63 6.43 -13.34
C ILE A 30 -10.45 5.96 -14.55
N ASN A 31 -10.69 6.87 -15.48
CA ASN A 31 -11.44 6.58 -16.71
C ASN A 31 -10.54 6.25 -17.90
N TYR A 32 -9.21 6.30 -17.72
CA TYR A 32 -8.23 5.92 -18.74
C TYR A 32 -6.85 5.79 -18.10
N SER A 33 -6.13 4.73 -18.44
CA SER A 33 -4.70 4.58 -18.22
C SER A 33 -3.97 4.25 -19.51
N SER A 34 -2.83 4.92 -19.74
CA SER A 34 -1.93 4.56 -20.83
C SER A 34 -1.12 3.28 -20.56
N ILE A 35 -1.11 2.79 -19.31
CA ILE A 35 -0.31 1.63 -18.88
C ILE A 35 -1.21 0.67 -18.12
N SER A 36 -1.39 -0.54 -18.64
CA SER A 36 -2.27 -1.57 -18.06
C SER A 36 -1.52 -2.84 -17.60
N LYS A 37 -0.21 -2.93 -17.86
CA LYS A 37 0.63 -4.05 -17.46
C LYS A 37 2.04 -3.59 -17.12
N ILE A 38 2.59 -4.12 -16.04
CA ILE A 38 3.97 -3.90 -15.59
C ILE A 38 4.52 -5.25 -15.10
N ASP A 39 5.68 -5.64 -15.59
CA ASP A 39 6.39 -6.82 -15.14
C ASP A 39 7.47 -6.47 -14.11
N ASP A 40 8.00 -7.50 -13.42
CA ASP A 40 9.10 -7.34 -12.45
C ASP A 40 8.74 -6.32 -11.34
N ILE A 41 7.70 -6.63 -10.55
CA ILE A 41 7.09 -5.69 -9.60
C ILE A 41 7.37 -6.02 -8.12
N SER A 42 7.37 -4.99 -7.28
CA SER A 42 7.18 -5.11 -5.83
C SER A 42 6.08 -4.14 -5.39
N ALA A 43 5.09 -4.64 -4.66
CA ALA A 43 3.99 -3.82 -4.17
C ALA A 43 4.37 -3.16 -2.83
N ALA A 44 4.31 -1.83 -2.78
CA ALA A 44 4.40 -1.03 -1.58
C ALA A 44 2.99 -0.61 -1.14
N TYR A 45 2.67 -0.83 0.12
CA TYR A 45 1.39 -0.45 0.72
C TYR A 45 1.64 0.50 1.88
N LEU A 46 0.97 1.65 1.87
CA LEU A 46 0.92 2.59 2.97
C LEU A 46 -0.47 2.47 3.59
N PHE A 47 -0.56 1.71 4.69
CA PHE A 47 -1.82 1.53 5.42
C PHE A 47 -1.93 2.55 6.55
N TYR A 48 -3.13 3.10 6.73
CA TYR A 48 -3.43 3.85 7.94
C TYR A 48 -3.70 2.88 9.09
N ASN A 49 -2.95 3.03 10.18
CA ASN A 49 -3.17 2.32 11.43
C ASN A 49 -3.99 3.20 12.36
N SER A 50 -5.28 2.87 12.51
CA SER A 50 -6.22 3.61 13.35
C SER A 50 -5.97 3.43 14.85
N GLU A 51 -5.33 2.33 15.29
CA GLU A 51 -5.05 2.08 16.71
C GLU A 51 -3.93 2.97 17.23
N LYS A 52 -2.93 3.22 16.38
CA LYS A 52 -1.70 3.95 16.72
C LYS A 52 -1.64 5.35 16.12
N ASP A 53 -2.69 5.77 15.41
CA ASP A 53 -2.73 7.00 14.62
C ASP A 53 -1.44 7.20 13.79
N SER A 54 -1.10 6.16 13.00
CA SER A 54 0.20 6.09 12.33
C SER A 54 0.12 5.40 10.97
N ILE A 55 1.25 5.34 10.27
CA ILE A 55 1.36 4.72 8.95
C ILE A 55 2.12 3.41 9.09
N GLU A 56 1.56 2.34 8.53
CA GLU A 56 2.24 1.08 8.36
C GLU A 56 2.70 0.90 6.92
N LEU A 57 4.01 0.69 6.74
CA LEU A 57 4.64 0.48 5.44
C LEU A 57 5.30 -0.90 5.38
N ASN A 58 4.98 -1.70 4.37
CA ASN A 58 5.53 -3.03 4.13
C ASN A 58 6.97 -3.02 3.54
N ARG A 59 7.84 -2.14 4.04
CA ARG A 59 9.17 -1.83 3.46
C ARG A 59 10.12 -3.03 3.30
N LYS A 60 9.90 -4.12 4.03
CA LYS A 60 10.76 -5.32 4.02
C LYS A 60 10.57 -6.17 2.76
N ASN A 61 9.44 -6.02 2.07
CA ASN A 61 9.09 -6.84 0.91
C ASN A 61 9.43 -6.15 -0.43
N LEU A 62 10.11 -5.00 -0.38
CA LEU A 62 10.46 -4.21 -1.56
C LEU A 62 11.86 -4.54 -2.05
N ILE A 63 11.96 -5.02 -3.29
CA ILE A 63 13.23 -5.34 -3.96
C ILE A 63 13.66 -4.11 -4.77
N SER A 64 14.88 -3.61 -4.59
CA SER A 64 15.31 -2.33 -5.22
C SER A 64 15.37 -2.36 -6.74
N THR A 65 15.54 -3.53 -7.35
CA THR A 65 15.69 -3.74 -8.79
C THR A 65 14.38 -3.89 -9.55
N THR A 66 13.24 -3.97 -8.86
CA THR A 66 11.91 -4.15 -9.46
C THR A 66 11.21 -2.81 -9.66
N ASN A 67 10.16 -2.76 -10.49
CA ASN A 67 9.19 -1.66 -10.51
C ASN A 67 8.42 -1.63 -9.19
N TRP A 68 8.23 -0.45 -8.60
CA TRP A 68 7.46 -0.34 -7.35
C TRP A 68 6.05 0.14 -7.63
N LEU A 69 5.07 -0.66 -7.21
CA LEU A 69 3.65 -0.29 -7.25
C LEU A 69 3.27 0.26 -5.88
N VAL A 70 3.15 1.58 -5.77
CA VAL A 70 2.82 2.26 -4.52
C VAL A 70 1.32 2.43 -4.40
N ASN A 71 0.76 1.81 -3.37
CA ASN A 71 -0.65 1.84 -3.04
C ASN A 71 -0.83 2.60 -1.73
N VAL A 72 -1.69 3.61 -1.74
CA VAL A 72 -1.88 4.52 -0.60
C VAL A 72 -3.30 4.39 -0.10
N ASP A 73 -3.45 4.10 1.19
CA ASP A 73 -4.75 4.07 1.84
C ASP A 73 -5.42 5.46 1.78
N LYS A 74 -6.66 5.51 1.29
CA LYS A 74 -7.44 6.75 1.12
C LYS A 74 -7.59 7.58 2.39
N ARG A 75 -7.44 6.95 3.56
CA ARG A 75 -7.54 7.61 4.88
C ARG A 75 -6.31 8.47 5.19
N LEU A 76 -5.19 8.26 4.50
CA LEU A 76 -3.98 9.03 4.70
C LEU A 76 -4.09 10.41 4.05
N SER A 77 -3.94 11.46 4.85
CA SER A 77 -3.76 12.81 4.31
C SER A 77 -2.45 12.92 3.53
N LEU A 78 -2.36 13.88 2.60
CA LEU A 78 -1.12 14.16 1.87
C LEU A 78 0.05 14.48 2.82
N LYS A 79 -0.23 15.15 3.95
CA LYS A 79 0.78 15.44 4.99
C LYS A 79 1.44 14.17 5.53
N LEU A 80 0.69 13.07 5.60
CA LEU A 80 1.16 11.76 6.06
C LEU A 80 1.74 10.91 4.92
N ALA A 81 1.07 10.88 3.76
CA ALA A 81 1.45 10.03 2.64
C ALA A 81 2.72 10.51 1.91
N ILE A 82 2.82 11.82 1.61
CA ILE A 82 3.93 12.37 0.82
C ILE A 82 5.31 12.13 1.46
N PRO A 83 5.53 12.31 2.78
CA PRO A 83 6.81 11.94 3.40
C PRO A 83 7.20 10.48 3.16
N GLN A 84 6.24 9.55 3.22
CA GLN A 84 6.50 8.12 3.03
C GLN A 84 6.78 7.79 1.56
N ILE A 85 6.06 8.41 0.63
CA ILE A 85 6.31 8.27 -0.82
C ILE A 85 7.71 8.79 -1.16
N THR A 86 8.07 9.97 -0.66
CA THR A 86 9.40 10.57 -0.84
C THR A 86 10.50 9.69 -0.24
N PHE A 87 10.26 9.14 0.95
CA PHE A 87 11.16 8.18 1.58
C PHE A 87 11.39 6.94 0.70
N LEU A 88 10.33 6.39 0.10
CA LEU A 88 10.44 5.27 -0.83
C LEU A 88 11.27 5.63 -2.07
N GLN A 89 11.00 6.77 -2.72
CA GLN A 89 11.79 7.25 -3.88
C GLN A 89 13.28 7.34 -3.52
N ASN A 90 13.61 7.96 -2.39
CA ASN A 90 14.98 8.09 -1.91
C ASN A 90 15.63 6.74 -1.58
N LYS A 91 14.91 5.85 -0.90
CA LYS A 91 15.38 4.49 -0.59
C LYS A 91 15.75 3.74 -1.87
N LYS A 92 14.92 3.82 -2.91
CA LYS A 92 15.19 3.18 -4.20
C LYS A 92 16.40 3.79 -4.89
N LYS A 93 16.47 5.12 -4.97
CA LYS A 93 17.56 5.87 -5.62
C LYS A 93 18.93 5.56 -5.01
N ASN A 94 18.96 5.36 -3.70
CA ASN A 94 20.16 5.11 -2.90
C ASN A 94 20.49 3.61 -2.72
N ALA A 95 19.74 2.69 -3.34
CA ALA A 95 20.05 1.27 -3.26
C ALA A 95 21.34 0.93 -4.04
N GLY A 96 22.23 0.15 -3.43
CA GLY A 96 23.55 -0.19 -3.99
C GLY A 96 23.49 -1.02 -5.28
N HIS A 97 22.48 -1.87 -5.42
CA HIS A 97 22.16 -2.58 -6.65
C HIS A 97 20.80 -2.10 -7.16
N LYS A 98 20.82 -1.14 -8.09
CA LYS A 98 19.63 -0.66 -8.80
C LYS A 98 19.69 -1.11 -10.25
N LYS A 99 18.55 -1.55 -10.77
CA LYS A 99 18.38 -1.86 -12.20
C LYS A 99 18.05 -0.56 -12.91
N GLU A 100 18.79 -0.26 -13.97
CA GLU A 100 18.48 0.87 -14.84
C GLU A 100 17.09 0.68 -15.45
N GLY A 101 16.24 1.71 -15.38
CA GLY A 101 14.87 1.67 -15.89
C GLY A 101 13.79 1.13 -14.94
N ALA A 102 14.11 0.68 -13.72
CA ALA A 102 13.09 0.34 -12.73
C ALA A 102 12.38 1.60 -12.19
N LYS A 103 11.06 1.68 -12.41
CA LYS A 103 10.24 2.88 -12.14
C LYS A 103 9.33 2.71 -10.93
N ASN A 104 8.64 3.79 -10.56
CA ASN A 104 7.62 3.82 -9.51
C ASN A 104 6.28 4.23 -10.11
N TYR A 105 5.22 3.52 -9.72
CA TYR A 105 3.87 3.72 -10.24
C TYR A 105 2.85 3.73 -9.11
N PHE A 106 1.83 4.56 -9.20
CA PHE A 106 0.59 4.37 -8.46
C PHE A 106 -0.29 3.36 -9.19
N THR A 107 -0.96 2.49 -8.44
CA THR A 107 -1.96 1.58 -8.98
C THR A 107 -3.34 2.23 -8.91
N CYS A 108 -4.14 2.03 -9.95
CA CYS A 108 -5.51 2.54 -10.04
C CYS A 108 -6.43 1.46 -10.63
N ASN A 109 -7.73 1.61 -10.44
CA ASN A 109 -8.76 0.85 -11.14
C ASN A 109 -9.16 1.61 -12.41
N ASP A 110 -8.78 1.09 -13.59
CA ASP A 110 -9.19 1.67 -14.87
C ASP A 110 -10.57 1.13 -15.25
N THR A 111 -11.57 1.99 -15.13
CA THR A 111 -12.98 1.66 -15.38
C THR A 111 -13.30 1.50 -16.86
N SER A 112 -12.52 2.09 -17.77
CA SER A 112 -12.74 1.99 -19.22
C SER A 112 -12.34 0.62 -19.77
N LEU A 113 -11.22 0.09 -19.26
CA LEU A 113 -10.66 -1.19 -19.67
C LEU A 113 -10.98 -2.33 -18.68
N LYS A 114 -11.60 -2.01 -17.53
CA LYS A 114 -11.94 -2.94 -16.45
C LYS A 114 -10.72 -3.74 -15.96
N THR A 115 -9.60 -3.04 -15.80
CA THR A 115 -8.29 -3.61 -15.42
C THR A 115 -7.55 -2.67 -14.49
N LEU A 116 -6.37 -3.07 -14.00
CA LEU A 116 -5.47 -2.16 -13.31
C LEU A 116 -4.88 -1.14 -14.29
N GLY A 117 -4.88 0.12 -13.89
CA GLY A 117 -4.14 1.19 -14.52
C GLY A 117 -2.95 1.61 -13.67
N PHE A 118 -1.93 2.18 -14.30
CA PHE A 118 -0.72 2.62 -13.62
C PHE A 118 -0.35 4.05 -13.98
N ILE A 119 -0.01 4.85 -12.95
CA ILE A 119 0.43 6.23 -13.11
C ILE A 119 1.89 6.34 -12.65
N GLU A 120 2.78 6.58 -13.59
CA GLU A 120 4.22 6.70 -13.33
C GLU A 120 4.55 8.00 -12.57
N PHE A 121 5.43 7.92 -11.56
CA PHE A 121 5.80 9.08 -10.72
C PHE A 121 7.27 9.10 -10.29
N THR A 122 8.15 8.32 -10.92
CA THR A 122 9.56 8.12 -10.55
C THR A 122 10.28 9.45 -10.35
N GLU A 123 10.13 10.37 -11.30
CA GLU A 123 10.79 11.69 -11.31
C GLU A 123 9.93 12.81 -10.70
N THR A 124 8.78 12.48 -10.12
CA THR A 124 7.92 13.48 -9.46
C THR A 124 8.61 14.01 -8.21
N VAL A 125 8.80 15.34 -8.16
CA VAL A 125 9.35 16.06 -7.01
C VAL A 125 8.22 16.65 -6.19
N TYR A 126 8.13 16.26 -4.92
CA TYR A 126 7.14 16.78 -3.99
C TYR A 126 7.72 17.93 -3.16
N HIS A 127 6.99 19.05 -3.11
CA HIS A 127 7.35 20.19 -2.27
C HIS A 127 6.44 20.22 -1.03
N GLN A 128 7.04 20.07 0.15
CA GLN A 128 6.34 20.36 1.41
C GLN A 128 6.56 21.83 1.76
N LYS A 129 5.47 22.53 2.03
CA LYS A 129 5.54 23.88 2.58
C LYS A 129 6.15 23.76 3.98
N LEU A 130 7.32 24.37 4.17
CA LEU A 130 7.92 24.50 5.50
C LEU A 130 6.93 25.30 6.35
N VAL A 131 6.26 24.64 7.28
CA VAL A 131 5.53 25.33 8.35
C VAL A 131 6.60 25.72 9.35
N TRP A 132 7.00 26.98 9.31
CA TRP A 132 7.77 27.56 10.39
C TRP A 132 6.87 27.54 11.63
N ASN A 133 7.32 26.85 12.68
CA ASN A 133 6.67 26.96 13.99
C ASN A 133 7.03 28.35 14.54
N THR A 134 6.21 29.36 14.25
CA THR A 134 6.18 30.63 15.00
C THR A 134 5.43 30.45 16.30
#